data_AF-A0A972EF18-F1
#
_entry.id   AF-A0A972EF18-F1
#
_cell.length_a   1.000
_cell.length_b   1.000
_cell.length_c   1.000
_cell.angle_alpha   90.00
_cell.angle_beta   90.00
_cell.angle_gamma   90.00
#
_symmetry.space_group_name_H-M   'P 1'
#
loop_
_entity.id
_entity.type
_entity.pdbx_description
1 polymer ?
#
loop_
_entity_poly.entity_id
_entity_poly.type
_entity_poly.pdbx_seq_one_letter_code
_entity_poly.pdbx_strand_id
1 'polypeptide(L)'
;MKYVAVSLLGFSNGIFVGGGIVALLTLLDIVPRLAQLTDTYDRIKVYEKIVIIGAVFAAFTSLSGVSINLGKFTVVVVGFFVGVFIGLLASALAEVLNVIPVLIRRFRLEGYASYIIYSLIAGKVLGALLNWFLY
;
A
#
# COMPACT_ATOMS: atom_id res chain seq x y z
N MET A 1 12.40 -28.38 -15.88
CA MET A 1 12.97 -27.04 -15.60
C MET A 1 11.93 -25.90 -15.67
N LYS A 2 11.00 -25.87 -16.64
CA LYS A 2 9.97 -24.82 -16.74
C LYS A 2 9.10 -24.63 -15.48
N TYR A 3 8.62 -25.71 -14.84
CA TYR A 3 7.78 -25.59 -13.62
C TYR A 3 8.52 -25.03 -12.41
N VAL A 4 9.82 -25.33 -12.27
CA VAL A 4 10.66 -24.79 -11.19
C VAL A 4 10.88 -23.29 -11.40
N ALA A 5 11.14 -22.86 -12.63
CA ALA A 5 11.29 -21.45 -12.97
C ALA A 5 9.99 -20.65 -12.73
N VAL A 6 8.83 -21.18 -13.12
CA VAL A 6 7.54 -20.53 -12.89
C VAL A 6 7.23 -20.42 -11.39
N SER A 7 7.55 -21.45 -10.60
CA SER A 7 7.35 -21.42 -9.14
C SER A 7 8.23 -20.37 -8.46
N LEU A 8 9.50 -20.27 -8.87
CA LEU A 8 10.43 -19.24 -8.38
C LEU A 8 9.98 -17.83 -8.76
N LEU A 9 9.56 -17.61 -10.00
CA LEU A 9 9.05 -16.32 -10.46
C LEU A 9 7.76 -15.93 -9.72
N GLY A 10 6.85 -16.88 -9.51
CA GLY A 10 5.62 -16.65 -8.74
C GLY A 10 5.93 -16.26 -7.29
N PHE A 11 6.87 -16.95 -6.64
CA PHE A 11 7.28 -16.65 -5.27
C PHE A 11 7.96 -15.28 -5.16
N SER A 12 8.84 -14.93 -6.10
CA SER A 12 9.49 -13.61 -6.15
C SER A 12 8.47 -12.48 -6.31
N ASN A 13 7.49 -12.64 -7.19
CA ASN A 13 6.42 -11.66 -7.36
C ASN A 13 5.57 -11.54 -6.09
N GLY A 14 5.25 -12.65 -5.43
CA GLY A 14 4.52 -12.64 -4.16
C GLY A 14 5.22 -11.85 -3.06
N ILE A 15 6.54 -12.03 -2.90
CA ILE A 15 7.36 -11.26 -1.94
C ILE A 15 7.34 -9.77 -2.29
N PHE A 16 7.50 -9.43 -3.57
CA PHE A 16 7.56 -8.03 -4.00
C PHE A 16 6.23 -7.30 -3.76
N VAL A 17 5.11 -7.91 -4.15
CA VAL A 17 3.77 -7.33 -3.95
C VAL A 17 3.41 -7.24 -2.47
N GLY A 18 3.66 -8.32 -1.69
CA GLY A 18 3.42 -8.32 -0.25
C GLY A 18 4.26 -7.27 0.48
N GLY A 19 5.55 -7.17 0.13
CA GLY A 19 6.45 -6.15 0.66
C GLY A 19 5.99 -4.73 0.32
N GLY A 20 5.47 -4.50 -0.88
CA GLY A 20 4.91 -3.20 -1.29
C GLY A 20 3.70 -2.79 -0.45
N ILE A 21 2.78 -3.73 -0.17
CA ILE A 21 1.61 -3.45 0.68
C ILE A 21 2.06 -3.13 2.11
N VAL A 22 2.92 -3.96 2.70
CA VAL A 22 3.41 -3.74 4.07
C VAL A 22 4.14 -2.40 4.16
N ALA A 23 5.04 -2.10 3.21
CA ALA A 23 5.76 -0.83 3.16
C ALA A 23 4.80 0.36 3.11
N LEU A 24 3.76 0.31 2.28
CA LEU A 24 2.76 1.37 2.19
C LEU A 24 1.99 1.56 3.51
N LEU A 25 1.54 0.47 4.12
CA LEU A 25 0.81 0.52 5.40
C LEU A 25 1.67 1.10 6.53
N THR A 26 2.97 0.77 6.56
CA THR A 26 3.91 1.27 7.56
C THR A 26 4.35 2.71 7.29
N LEU A 27 4.60 3.10 6.03
CA LEU A 27 5.05 4.45 5.69
C LEU A 27 3.98 5.51 5.93
N LEU A 28 2.71 5.14 5.76
CA LEU A 28 1.57 6.01 6.00
C LEU A 28 1.06 5.95 7.45
N ASP A 29 1.70 5.15 8.30
CA ASP A 29 1.31 4.90 9.70
C ASP A 29 -0.18 4.53 9.84
N ILE A 30 -0.72 3.74 8.91
CA ILE A 30 -2.15 3.40 8.91
C ILE A 30 -2.50 2.54 10.12
N VAL A 31 -1.65 1.56 10.44
CA VAL A 31 -1.86 0.66 11.58
C VAL A 31 -1.80 1.43 12.91
N PRO A 32 -0.79 2.27 13.18
CA PRO A 32 -0.80 3.18 14.34
C PRO A 32 -2.03 4.11 14.39
N ARG A 33 -2.47 4.70 13.28
CA ARG A 33 -3.68 5.56 13.25
C ARG A 33 -4.95 4.80 13.61
N LEU A 34 -5.10 3.56 13.14
CA LEU A 34 -6.22 2.70 13.51
C LEU A 34 -6.21 2.37 15.01
N ALA A 35 -5.03 2.07 15.57
CA ALA A 35 -4.87 1.85 17.00
C ALA A 35 -5.18 3.13 17.82
N GLN A 36 -4.82 4.30 17.30
CA GLN A 36 -5.16 5.60 17.89
C GLN A 36 -6.66 5.88 17.90
N LEU A 37 -7.34 5.66 16.76
CA LEU A 37 -8.79 5.90 16.65
C LEU A 37 -9.64 5.01 17.56
N THR A 38 -9.09 3.86 17.93
CA THR A 38 -9.72 2.89 18.83
C THR A 38 -9.19 2.97 20.26
N ASP A 39 -8.35 3.96 20.56
CA ASP A 39 -7.69 4.18 21.85
C ASP A 39 -6.99 2.93 22.40
N THR A 40 -6.40 2.14 21.51
CA THR A 40 -5.79 0.83 21.81
C THR A 40 -4.37 0.72 21.24
N TYR A 41 -3.49 1.64 21.62
CA TYR A 41 -2.08 1.66 21.20
C TYR A 41 -1.30 0.41 21.64
N ASP A 42 -1.64 -0.16 22.79
CA ASP A 42 -0.95 -1.34 23.34
C ASP A 42 -1.13 -2.61 22.48
N ARG A 43 -2.05 -2.59 21.51
CA ARG A 43 -2.38 -3.75 20.67
C ARG A 43 -2.04 -3.57 19.20
N ILE A 44 -1.12 -2.68 18.83
CA ILE A 44 -0.66 -2.50 17.43
C ILE A 44 -0.29 -3.84 16.76
N LYS A 45 0.41 -4.73 17.46
CA LYS A 45 0.78 -6.07 16.95
C LYS A 45 -0.43 -6.95 16.61
N VAL A 46 -1.57 -6.73 17.25
CA VAL A 46 -2.82 -7.46 16.95
C VAL A 46 -3.42 -6.93 15.65
N TYR A 47 -3.42 -5.61 15.44
CA TYR A 47 -3.84 -5.00 14.18
C TYR A 47 -3.00 -5.49 13.00
N GLU A 48 -1.67 -5.53 13.13
CA GLU A 48 -0.79 -6.07 12.09
C GLU A 48 -1.13 -7.53 11.74
N LYS A 49 -1.35 -8.37 12.76
CA LYS A 49 -1.74 -9.77 12.54
C LYS A 49 -3.08 -9.89 11.83
N ILE A 50 -4.07 -9.08 12.21
CA ILE A 50 -5.39 -9.08 11.55
C ILE A 50 -5.25 -8.69 10.09
N VAL A 51 -4.44 -7.68 9.78
CA VAL A 51 -4.16 -7.26 8.39
C VAL A 51 -3.49 -8.39 7.60
N ILE A 52 -2.47 -9.05 8.18
CA ILE A 52 -1.78 -10.18 7.53
C ILE A 52 -2.76 -11.33 7.26
N ILE A 53 -3.55 -11.72 8.26
CA ILE A 53 -4.56 -12.80 8.12
C ILE A 53 -5.59 -12.42 7.06
N GLY A 54 -6.07 -11.18 7.07
CA GLY A 54 -7.01 -10.66 6.08
C GLY A 54 -6.43 -10.67 4.66
N ALA A 55 -5.16 -10.30 4.49
CA ALA A 55 -4.49 -10.32 3.19
C ALA A 55 -4.29 -11.75 2.66
N VAL A 56 -3.89 -12.69 3.53
CA VAL A 56 -3.78 -14.11 3.17
C VAL A 56 -5.15 -14.69 2.78
N PHE A 57 -6.18 -14.37 3.55
CA PHE A 57 -7.55 -14.79 3.25
C PHE A 57 -8.03 -14.21 1.90
N ALA A 58 -7.83 -12.90 1.68
CA ALA A 58 -8.17 -12.24 0.42
C ALA A 58 -7.43 -12.88 -0.77
N ALA A 59 -6.13 -13.15 -0.65
CA ALA A 59 -5.36 -13.83 -1.68
C ALA A 59 -5.90 -15.24 -1.99
N PHE A 60 -6.27 -16.01 -0.96
CA PHE A 60 -6.86 -17.34 -1.13
C PHE A 60 -8.22 -17.27 -1.84
N THR A 61 -9.09 -16.33 -1.44
CA THR A 61 -10.39 -16.12 -2.11
C THR A 61 -10.24 -15.67 -3.57
N SER A 62 -9.24 -14.83 -3.87
CA SER A 62 -8.95 -14.38 -5.23
C SER A 62 -8.48 -15.54 -6.12
N LEU A 63 -7.71 -16.48 -5.59
CA LEU A 63 -7.23 -17.66 -6.31
C LEU A 63 -8.33 -18.70 -6.53
N SER A 64 -9.22 -18.85 -5.55
CA SER A 64 -10.26 -19.90 -5.58
C SER A 64 -11.36 -19.60 -6.61
N GLY A 65 -11.45 -18.37 -7.13
CA GLY A 65 -12.46 -17.96 -8.12
C GLY A 65 -13.91 -18.10 -7.63
N VAL A 66 -14.11 -18.32 -6.32
CA VAL A 66 -15.43 -18.54 -5.73
C VAL A 66 -16.13 -17.20 -5.68
N SER A 67 -17.15 -17.03 -6.52
CA SER A 67 -18.07 -15.92 -6.46
C SER A 67 -19.03 -16.11 -5.29
N ILE A 68 -18.60 -15.66 -4.11
CA ILE A 68 -19.47 -15.67 -2.93
C ILE A 68 -20.49 -14.54 -3.10
N ASN A 69 -21.73 -14.88 -3.43
CA ASN A 69 -22.84 -13.94 -3.45
C ASN A 69 -23.32 -13.67 -2.01
N LEU A 70 -22.50 -12.91 -1.28
CA LEU A 70 -22.90 -12.36 0.01
C LEU A 70 -23.93 -11.26 -0.28
N GLY A 71 -25.16 -11.46 0.18
CA GLY A 71 -26.30 -10.59 -0.16
C GLY A 71 -26.06 -9.10 0.09
N LYS A 72 -26.99 -8.27 -0.40
CA LYS A 72 -26.87 -6.80 -0.44
C LYS A 72 -26.39 -6.14 0.87
N PHE A 73 -26.76 -6.71 2.02
CA PHE A 73 -26.34 -6.20 3.33
C PHE A 73 -24.82 -6.26 3.53
N THR A 74 -24.17 -7.35 3.13
CA THR A 74 -22.71 -7.50 3.28
C THR A 74 -21.96 -6.47 2.43
N VAL A 75 -22.47 -6.17 1.23
CA VAL A 75 -21.86 -5.16 0.35
C VAL A 75 -21.86 -3.78 1.01
N VAL A 76 -22.94 -3.41 1.71
CA VAL A 76 -23.01 -2.14 2.45
C VAL A 76 -21.99 -2.10 3.58
N VAL A 77 -21.88 -3.18 4.36
CA VAL A 77 -20.92 -3.26 5.48
C VAL A 77 -19.49 -3.20 4.97
N VAL A 78 -19.14 -3.98 3.94
CA VAL A 78 -17.80 -3.96 3.34
C VAL A 78 -17.50 -2.59 2.73
N GLY A 79 -18.46 -2.00 2.02
CA GLY A 79 -18.32 -0.65 1.44
C GLY A 79 -18.05 0.41 2.50
N PHE A 80 -18.70 0.32 3.66
CA PHE A 80 -18.42 1.22 4.79
C PHE A 80 -16.97 1.09 5.28
N PHE A 81 -16.49 -0.13 5.51
CA PHE A 81 -15.10 -0.35 5.96
C PHE A 81 -14.07 0.08 4.91
N VAL A 82 -14.33 -0.16 3.62
CA VAL A 82 -13.50 0.33 2.52
C VAL A 82 -13.48 1.86 2.50
N GLY A 83 -14.63 2.51 2.73
CA GLY A 83 -14.72 3.97 2.87
C GLY A 83 -13.88 4.50 4.01
N VAL A 84 -13.94 3.88 5.19
CA VAL A 84 -13.08 4.23 6.34
C VAL A 84 -11.60 4.08 5.99
N PHE A 85 -11.22 2.96 5.35
CA PHE A 85 -9.84 2.73 4.93
C PHE A 85 -9.34 3.78 3.92
N ILE A 86 -10.14 4.10 2.89
CA ILE A 86 -9.79 5.13 1.91
C ILE A 86 -9.70 6.52 2.57
N GLY A 87 -10.60 6.83 3.52
CA GLY A 87 -10.54 8.07 4.29
C GLY A 87 -9.25 8.21 5.09
N LEU A 88 -8.81 7.13 5.74
CA LEU A 88 -7.53 7.08 6.47
C LEU A 88 -6.34 7.24 5.53
N LEU A 89 -6.36 6.56 4.39
CA LEU A 89 -5.33 6.70 3.36
C LEU A 89 -5.23 8.15 2.87
N ALA A 90 -6.36 8.79 2.56
CA ALA A 90 -6.40 10.17 2.08
C ALA A 90 -5.85 11.14 3.13
N SER A 91 -6.25 10.97 4.40
CA SER A 91 -5.74 11.77 5.51
C SER A 91 -4.25 11.59 5.74
N ALA A 92 -3.76 10.34 5.71
CA ALA A 92 -2.33 10.05 5.85
C ALA A 92 -1.51 10.63 4.71
N LEU A 93 -2.01 10.55 3.47
CA LEU A 93 -1.35 11.14 2.32
C LEU A 93 -1.27 12.67 2.45
N ALA A 94 -2.35 13.32 2.90
CA ALA A 94 -2.36 14.76 3.13
C ALA A 94 -1.31 15.18 4.17
N GLU A 95 -1.13 14.39 5.22
CA GLU A 95 -0.10 14.65 6.23
C GLU A 95 1.31 14.52 5.64
N VAL A 96 1.59 13.45 4.89
CA VAL A 96 2.89 13.27 4.22
C VAL A 96 3.18 14.39 3.22
N LEU A 97 2.16 14.82 2.46
CA LEU A 97 2.29 15.95 1.52
C LEU A 97 2.67 17.25 2.23
N ASN A 98 2.11 17.51 3.41
CA ASN A 98 2.47 18.67 4.23
C ASN A 98 3.90 18.60 4.80
N VAL A 99 4.49 17.40 4.91
CA VAL A 99 5.87 17.21 5.37
C VAL A 99 6.90 17.52 4.27
N ILE A 100 6.58 17.33 2.99
CA ILE A 100 7.52 17.55 1.87
C ILE A 100 8.11 18.98 1.88
N PRO A 101 7.30 20.07 1.97
CA PRO A 101 7.84 21.43 2.06
C PRO A 101 8.75 21.66 3.26
N VAL A 102 8.40 21.07 4.41
CA VAL A 102 9.21 21.15 5.63
C VAL A 102 10.57 20.48 5.41
N LEU A 103 10.60 19.34 4.75
CA LEU A 103 11.83 18.62 4.43
C LEU A 103 12.74 19.45 3.50
N ILE A 104 12.18 20.05 2.45
CA ILE A 104 12.92 20.88 1.50
C ILE A 104 13.61 22.05 2.21
N ARG A 105 12.88 22.74 3.10
CA ARG A 105 13.43 23.83 3.91
C ARG A 105 14.49 23.35 4.90
N ARG A 106 14.25 22.21 5.57
CA ARG A 106 15.17 21.64 6.57
C ARG A 106 16.53 21.26 5.96
N PHE A 107 16.54 20.71 4.76
CA PHE A 107 17.78 20.36 4.04
C PHE A 107 18.37 21.53 3.23
N ARG A 108 17.77 22.74 3.31
CA ARG A 108 18.17 23.92 2.53
C ARG A 108 18.23 23.65 1.02
N LEU A 109 17.32 22.81 0.53
CA LEU A 109 17.24 22.39 -0.88
C LEU A 109 16.35 23.31 -1.72
N GLU A 110 16.07 24.52 -1.25
CA GLU A 110 15.14 25.47 -1.88
C GLU A 110 15.53 25.80 -3.33
N GLY A 111 16.83 25.94 -3.61
CA GLY A 111 17.37 26.15 -4.97
C GLY A 111 17.45 24.89 -5.82
N TYR A 112 17.36 23.69 -5.22
CA TYR A 112 17.49 22.40 -5.90
C TYR A 112 16.16 21.66 -6.05
N ALA A 113 15.06 22.21 -5.53
CA ALA A 113 13.74 21.59 -5.57
C ALA A 113 13.31 21.22 -7.01
N SER A 114 13.59 22.10 -7.98
CA SER A 114 13.32 21.82 -9.40
C SER A 114 14.09 20.59 -9.90
N TYR A 115 15.37 20.44 -9.54
CA TYR A 115 16.18 19.28 -9.93
C TYR A 115 15.65 17.97 -9.32
N ILE A 116 15.19 18.02 -8.06
CA ILE A 116 14.57 16.86 -7.40
C ILE A 116 13.29 16.45 -8.13
N ILE A 117 12.44 17.42 -8.49
CA ILE A 117 11.21 17.15 -9.24
C ILE A 117 11.53 16.58 -10.63
N TYR A 118 12.51 17.14 -11.35
CA TYR A 118 12.93 16.59 -12.65
C TYR A 118 13.47 15.17 -12.53
N SER A 119 14.26 14.86 -11.50
CA SER A 119 14.74 13.50 -11.23
C SER A 119 13.59 12.53 -10.96
N LEU A 120 12.59 12.94 -10.17
CA LEU A 120 11.40 12.13 -9.87
C LEU A 120 10.57 11.84 -11.12
N ILE A 121 10.33 12.88 -11.93
CA ILE A 121 9.60 12.76 -13.20
C ILE A 121 10.36 11.84 -14.15
N ALA A 122 11.68 12.02 -14.28
CA ALA A 122 12.52 11.18 -15.13
C ALA A 122 12.45 9.71 -14.70
N GLY A 123 12.53 9.43 -13.39
CA GLY A 123 12.36 8.07 -12.87
C GLY A 123 10.99 7.47 -13.23
N LYS A 124 9.91 8.25 -13.12
CA LYS A 124 8.55 7.80 -13.47
C LYS A 124 8.39 7.55 -14.97
N VAL A 125 8.97 8.41 -15.82
CA VAL A 125 8.97 8.27 -17.28
C VAL A 125 9.79 7.04 -17.69
N LEU A 126 10.99 6.85 -17.14
CA LEU A 126 11.82 5.68 -17.40
C LEU A 126 11.10 4.40 -16.99
N GLY A 127 10.45 4.38 -15.82
CA GLY A 127 9.64 3.24 -15.39
C GLY A 127 8.49 2.93 -16.36
N ALA A 128 7.79 3.96 -16.84
CA ALA A 128 6.73 3.80 -17.84
C ALA A 128 7.25 3.28 -19.19
N LEU A 129 8.39 3.79 -19.67
CA LEU A 129 9.02 3.34 -20.90
C LEU A 129 9.50 1.89 -20.81
N LEU A 130 10.10 1.50 -19.69
CA LEU A 130 10.51 0.12 -19.46
C LEU A 130 9.31 -0.82 -19.42
N ASN A 131 8.21 -0.41 -18.77
CA ASN A 131 6.98 -1.20 -18.78
C ASN A 131 6.45 -1.38 -20.21
N TRP A 132 6.43 -0.33 -21.02
CA TRP A 132 5.97 -0.41 -22.41
C TRP A 132 6.88 -1.25 -23.32
N PHE A 133 8.18 -1.27 -23.07
CA PHE A 133 9.12 -2.05 -23.89
C PHE A 133 9.15 -3.54 -23.50
N LEU A 134 8.91 -3.85 -22.23
CA LEU A 134 8.95 -5.23 -21.71
C LEU A 134 7.59 -5.94 -21.74
N TYR A 135 6.47 -5.20 -21.84
CA TYR A 135 5.10 -5.71 -21.79
C TYR A 135 4.24 -5.11 -22.90
#